data_AF-A0A6L3AA63-F1
#
_entry.id   AF-A0A6L3AA63-F1
#
_cell.length_a   1.000
_cell.length_b   1.000
_cell.length_c   1.000
_cell.angle_alpha   90.00
_cell.angle_beta   90.00
_cell.angle_gamma   90.00
#
_symmetry.space_group_name_H-M   'P 1'
#
loop_
_entity.id
_entity.type
_entity.pdbx_description
1 polymer ?
#
loop_
_entity_poly.entity_id
_entity_poly.type
_entity_poly.pdbx_seq_one_letter_code
_entity_poly.pdbx_strand_id
1 'polypeptide(L)'
;MEITWLGRSCFRLKGREGAVITDPCPPASGYRLGRPAAGIVTISRRDDPGYSYVEGIDGTPKVLDAPGEYESGGILVSGVAIKREDGARNVAFVCEIDGIRVGHLGLPSAAPSSAVLEQLDDIDILLVPVGGHNSLAATVAADLVTAIDPRIAIP
;
A
#
# COMPACT_ATOMS: atom_id res chain seq x y z
N MET A 1 13.26 4.58 -9.81
CA MET A 1 12.09 4.66 -8.92
C MET A 1 12.00 6.00 -8.19
N GLU A 2 10.81 6.59 -8.18
CA GLU A 2 10.41 7.80 -7.43
C GLU A 2 9.18 7.46 -6.57
N ILE A 3 9.17 7.88 -5.32
CA ILE A 3 8.03 7.71 -4.39
C ILE A 3 7.50 9.09 -4.03
N THR A 4 6.23 9.34 -4.31
CA THR A 4 5.54 10.59 -3.92
C THR A 4 4.43 10.27 -2.94
N TRP A 5 4.46 10.89 -1.76
CA TRP A 5 3.32 10.85 -0.84
C TRP A 5 2.25 11.85 -1.28
N LEU A 6 1.01 11.38 -1.42
CA LEU A 6 -0.13 12.17 -1.89
C LEU A 6 -1.17 12.43 -0.79
N GLY A 7 -0.95 11.87 0.41
CA GLY A 7 -1.80 12.04 1.58
C GLY A 7 -2.33 10.73 2.13
N ARG A 8 -2.45 10.63 3.46
CA ARG A 8 -2.87 9.39 4.16
C ARG A 8 -2.00 8.21 3.70
N SER A 9 -2.63 7.08 3.35
CA SER A 9 -1.97 5.89 2.79
C SER A 9 -1.76 5.96 1.27
N CYS A 10 -1.95 7.13 0.65
CA CYS A 10 -1.81 7.29 -0.79
C CYS A 10 -0.38 7.64 -1.18
N PHE A 11 0.25 6.74 -1.93
CA PHE A 11 1.58 6.94 -2.51
C PHE A 11 1.53 6.68 -4.01
N ARG A 12 2.31 7.44 -4.75
CA ARG A 12 2.62 7.14 -6.15
C ARG A 12 4.02 6.56 -6.23
N LEU A 13 4.11 5.32 -6.69
CA LEU A 13 5.35 4.60 -6.94
C LEU A 13 5.61 4.61 -8.43
N LYS A 14 6.57 5.41 -8.89
CA LYS A 14 6.86 5.60 -10.32
C LYS A 14 8.19 4.96 -10.68
N GLY A 15 8.13 3.98 -11.58
CA GLY A 15 9.29 3.35 -12.20
C GLY A 15 9.53 3.87 -13.62
N ARG A 16 10.36 3.14 -14.37
CA ARG A 16 10.60 3.42 -15.80
C ARG A 16 9.43 3.01 -16.68
N GLU A 17 8.80 1.88 -16.38
CA GLU A 17 7.76 1.27 -17.23
C GLU A 17 6.34 1.71 -16.88
N GLY A 18 6.14 2.26 -15.69
CA GLY A 18 4.82 2.68 -15.25
C GLY A 18 4.80 3.25 -13.84
N ALA A 19 3.59 3.44 -13.33
CA ALA A 19 3.37 3.86 -11.96
C ALA A 19 2.24 3.06 -11.31
N VAL A 20 2.39 2.82 -10.00
CA VAL A 20 1.37 2.31 -9.09
C VAL A 20 0.91 3.44 -8.19
N ILE A 21 -0.39 3.52 -7.93
CA ILE A 21 -0.93 4.38 -6.87
C ILE A 21 -1.60 3.51 -5.82
N THR A 22 -1.21 3.69 -4.56
CA THR A 22 -1.82 3.02 -3.42
C THR A 22 -2.96 3.86 -2.84
N ASP A 23 -4.01 3.21 -2.35
CA ASP A 23 -5.07 3.77 -1.51
C ASP A 23 -5.47 5.23 -1.79
N PRO A 24 -5.93 5.56 -3.02
CA PRO A 24 -6.26 6.93 -3.35
C PRO A 24 -7.36 7.48 -2.43
N CYS A 25 -7.14 8.69 -1.90
CA CYS A 25 -8.04 9.32 -0.94
C CYS A 25 -8.90 10.43 -1.59
N PRO A 26 -10.17 10.59 -1.17
CA PRO A 26 -11.06 11.59 -1.73
C PRO A 26 -10.71 13.00 -1.24
N PRO A 27 -11.10 14.08 -1.94
CA PRO A 27 -10.87 15.46 -1.49
C PRO A 27 -11.43 15.77 -0.08
N ALA A 28 -12.49 15.06 0.33
CA ALA A 28 -13.06 15.16 1.68
C ALA A 28 -12.06 14.77 2.80
N SER A 29 -10.98 14.08 2.45
CA SER A 29 -9.87 13.77 3.36
C SER A 29 -8.99 14.99 3.71
N GLY A 30 -9.15 16.12 3.02
CA GLY A 30 -8.30 17.30 3.14
C GLY A 30 -7.10 17.30 2.19
N TYR A 31 -6.84 16.21 1.48
CA TYR A 31 -5.77 16.09 0.50
C TYR A 31 -6.26 16.29 -0.93
N ARG A 32 -5.38 16.78 -1.81
CA ARG A 32 -5.65 16.95 -3.24
C ARG A 32 -4.64 16.14 -4.04
N LEU A 33 -5.10 15.07 -4.68
CA LEU A 33 -4.23 14.18 -5.45
C LEU A 33 -3.63 14.86 -6.70
N GLY A 34 -4.28 15.89 -7.24
CA GLY A 34 -3.82 16.58 -8.45
C GLY A 34 -4.00 15.76 -9.74
N ARG A 35 -4.89 14.76 -9.73
CA ARG A 35 -5.17 13.83 -10.83
C ARG A 35 -3.91 13.15 -11.38
N PRO A 36 -3.21 12.39 -10.55
CA PRO A 36 -2.03 11.66 -10.99
C PRO A 36 -2.46 10.52 -11.92
N ALA A 37 -1.65 10.23 -12.94
CA ALA A 37 -1.83 9.08 -13.82
C ALA A 37 -0.98 7.89 -13.35
N ALA A 38 -1.59 6.69 -13.41
CA ALA A 38 -0.96 5.42 -13.08
C ALA A 38 -1.59 4.27 -13.90
N GLY A 39 -0.81 3.22 -14.15
CA GLY A 39 -1.30 2.02 -14.84
C GLY A 39 -1.97 1.03 -13.88
N ILE A 40 -1.62 1.09 -12.59
CA ILE A 40 -2.13 0.22 -11.54
C ILE A 40 -2.58 1.08 -10.36
N VAL A 41 -3.71 0.72 -9.77
CA VAL A 41 -4.16 1.23 -8.48
C VAL A 41 -4.34 0.06 -7.53
N THR A 42 -3.71 0.10 -6.36
CA THR A 42 -3.93 -0.88 -5.29
C THR A 42 -4.86 -0.30 -4.24
N ILE A 43 -5.78 -1.12 -3.73
CA ILE A 43 -6.75 -0.74 -2.70
C ILE A 43 -6.65 -1.77 -1.57
N SER A 44 -6.01 -1.36 -0.47
CA SER A 44 -5.84 -2.20 0.71
C SER A 44 -7.15 -2.51 1.42
N ARG A 45 -8.09 -1.54 1.38
CA ARG A 45 -9.40 -1.60 2.05
C ARG A 45 -10.54 -1.18 1.11
N ARG A 46 -11.03 -2.15 0.33
CA ARG A 46 -12.07 -1.92 -0.69
C ARG A 46 -13.43 -1.44 -0.14
N ASP A 47 -13.70 -1.71 1.13
CA ASP A 47 -14.95 -1.37 1.82
C ASP A 47 -14.91 0.03 2.45
N ASP A 48 -13.79 0.74 2.37
CA ASP A 48 -13.62 2.09 2.91
C ASP A 48 -13.44 3.14 1.79
N PRO A 49 -14.45 3.98 1.54
CA PRO A 49 -14.39 5.06 0.54
C PRO A 49 -13.27 6.08 0.81
N GLY A 50 -12.74 6.15 2.03
CA GLY A 50 -11.61 7.03 2.38
C GLY A 50 -10.29 6.64 1.72
N TYR A 51 -10.18 5.41 1.19
CA TYR A 51 -8.95 4.83 0.64
C TYR A 51 -9.16 4.15 -0.73
N SER A 52 -10.34 4.29 -1.33
CA SER A 52 -10.71 3.63 -2.60
C SER A 52 -11.17 4.62 -3.67
N TYR A 53 -10.67 5.86 -3.63
CA TYR A 53 -11.05 6.96 -4.52
C TYR A 53 -10.40 6.87 -5.91
N VAL A 54 -10.72 5.81 -6.67
CA VAL A 54 -10.14 5.56 -8.01
C VAL A 54 -10.51 6.64 -9.02
N GLU A 55 -11.68 7.27 -8.88
CA GLU A 55 -12.12 8.37 -9.76
C GLU A 55 -11.22 9.62 -9.68
N GLY A 56 -10.36 9.72 -8.66
CA GLY A 56 -9.33 10.75 -8.54
C GLY A 56 -8.07 10.51 -9.36
N ILE A 57 -7.98 9.37 -10.04
CA ILE A 57 -6.80 8.92 -10.81
C ILE A 57 -7.09 9.05 -12.30
N ASP A 58 -6.17 9.69 -13.03
CA ASP A 58 -6.31 9.87 -14.48
C ASP A 58 -5.97 8.59 -15.24
N GLY A 59 -6.68 8.35 -16.35
CA GLY A 59 -6.50 7.20 -17.23
C GLY A 59 -7.47 6.05 -16.91
N THR A 60 -7.07 4.83 -17.27
CA THR A 60 -7.83 3.59 -17.05
C THR A 60 -6.97 2.57 -16.31
N PRO A 61 -6.67 2.79 -15.01
CA PRO A 61 -5.80 1.91 -14.26
C PRO A 61 -6.43 0.53 -14.05
N LYS A 62 -5.59 -0.49 -13.96
CA LYS A 62 -5.98 -1.79 -13.42
C LYS A 62 -6.10 -1.68 -11.91
N VAL A 63 -7.30 -1.90 -11.38
CA VAL A 63 -7.57 -1.84 -9.93
C VAL A 63 -7.33 -3.21 -9.30
N LEU A 64 -6.50 -3.27 -8.27
CA LEU A 64 -6.18 -4.46 -7.50
C LEU A 64 -6.68 -4.28 -6.06
N ASP A 65 -7.70 -5.04 -5.67
CA ASP A 65 -8.42 -4.88 -4.38
C ASP A 65 -8.57 -6.21 -3.61
N ALA A 66 -7.80 -7.22 -4.03
CA ALA A 66 -7.84 -8.57 -3.50
C ALA A 66 -6.42 -9.15 -3.37
N PRO A 67 -6.23 -10.17 -2.51
CA PRO A 67 -4.99 -10.93 -2.45
C PRO A 67 -4.75 -11.71 -3.74
N GLY A 68 -3.48 -11.93 -4.09
CA GLY A 68 -3.07 -12.67 -5.27
C GLY A 68 -1.80 -12.09 -5.91
N GLU A 69 -1.31 -12.79 -6.92
CA GLU A 69 -0.18 -12.35 -7.74
C GLU A 69 -0.71 -11.68 -9.02
N TYR A 70 -0.18 -10.52 -9.33
CA TYR A 70 -0.57 -9.73 -10.49
C TYR A 70 0.66 -9.23 -11.24
N GLU A 71 0.55 -9.18 -12.55
CA GLU A 71 1.53 -8.52 -13.41
C GLU A 71 0.80 -7.55 -14.33
N SER A 72 1.37 -6.36 -14.52
CA SER A 72 0.89 -5.39 -15.51
C SER A 72 1.99 -4.40 -15.89
N GLY A 73 2.34 -4.34 -17.17
CA GLY A 73 3.33 -3.39 -17.68
C GLY A 73 4.70 -3.53 -17.02
N GLY A 74 5.15 -4.78 -16.84
CA GLY A 74 6.43 -5.13 -16.21
C GLY A 74 6.54 -4.86 -14.71
N ILE A 75 5.46 -4.41 -14.07
CA ILE A 75 5.36 -4.28 -12.62
C ILE A 75 4.70 -5.53 -12.06
N LEU A 76 5.39 -6.22 -11.15
CA LEU A 76 4.86 -7.33 -10.37
C LEU A 76 4.22 -6.78 -9.09
N VAL A 77 3.04 -7.27 -8.74
CA VAL A 77 2.32 -6.89 -7.53
C VAL A 77 1.80 -8.14 -6.82
N SER A 78 2.23 -8.35 -5.58
CA SER A 78 1.78 -9.44 -4.71
C SER A 78 0.87 -8.88 -3.62
N GLY A 79 -0.36 -9.37 -3.51
CA GLY A 79 -1.34 -8.99 -2.51
C GLY A 79 -1.50 -10.05 -1.42
N VAL A 80 -1.28 -9.69 -0.16
CA VAL A 80 -1.37 -10.59 1.00
C VAL A 80 -2.51 -10.16 1.93
N ALA A 81 -3.40 -11.09 2.25
CA ALA A 81 -4.52 -10.83 3.15
C ALA A 81 -4.07 -10.68 4.59
N ILE A 82 -4.53 -9.63 5.26
CA ILE A 82 -4.36 -9.40 6.69
C ILE A 82 -5.75 -9.26 7.31
N LYS A 83 -6.07 -10.16 8.24
CA LYS A 83 -7.34 -10.12 8.96
C LYS A 83 -7.31 -8.98 9.97
N ARG A 84 -8.35 -8.14 9.98
CA ARG A 84 -8.54 -7.10 11.00
C ARG A 84 -9.43 -7.60 12.14
N GLU A 85 -9.33 -6.94 13.28
CA GLU A 85 -10.13 -7.24 14.48
C GLU A 85 -11.62 -6.97 14.27
N ASP A 86 -11.95 -5.96 13.45
CA ASP A 86 -13.33 -5.61 13.06
C ASP A 86 -13.95 -6.60 12.05
N GLY A 87 -13.23 -7.66 11.68
CA GLY A 87 -13.65 -8.66 10.69
C GLY A 87 -13.50 -8.20 9.25
N ALA A 88 -13.10 -6.94 9.00
CA ALA A 88 -12.78 -6.47 7.66
C ALA A 88 -11.47 -7.07 7.17
N ARG A 89 -11.27 -7.06 5.85
CA ARG A 89 -10.03 -7.51 5.21
C ARG A 89 -9.17 -6.31 4.89
N ASN A 90 -7.91 -6.36 5.31
CA ASN A 90 -6.84 -5.54 4.78
C ASN A 90 -6.03 -6.36 3.77
N VAL A 91 -5.54 -5.73 2.71
CA VAL A 91 -4.60 -6.35 1.77
C VAL A 91 -3.32 -5.52 1.78
N ALA A 92 -2.22 -6.13 2.22
CA ALA A 92 -0.90 -5.56 2.02
C ALA A 92 -0.45 -5.86 0.59
N PHE A 93 0.19 -4.89 -0.07
CA PHE A 93 0.67 -5.05 -1.44
C PHE A 93 2.18 -4.86 -1.50
N VAL A 94 2.89 -5.81 -2.10
CA VAL A 94 4.31 -5.68 -2.43
C VAL A 94 4.41 -5.41 -3.93
N CYS A 95 4.94 -4.26 -4.31
CA CYS A 95 5.14 -3.86 -5.71
C CYS A 95 6.63 -3.95 -6.04
N GLU A 96 6.99 -4.74 -7.04
CA GLU A 96 8.34 -4.79 -7.58
C GLU A 96 8.44 -3.86 -8.79
N ILE A 97 9.22 -2.79 -8.67
CA ILE A 97 9.35 -1.72 -9.67
C ILE A 97 10.83 -1.40 -9.85
N ASP A 98 11.32 -1.49 -11.09
CA ASP A 98 12.75 -1.29 -11.41
C ASP A 98 13.69 -2.20 -10.58
N GLY A 99 13.23 -3.41 -10.18
CA GLY A 99 13.98 -4.34 -9.32
C GLY A 99 14.03 -3.94 -7.84
N ILE A 100 13.16 -3.02 -7.39
CA ILE A 100 13.04 -2.62 -5.99
C ILE A 100 11.67 -3.04 -5.48
N ARG A 101 11.62 -3.70 -4.32
CA ARG A 101 10.39 -4.20 -3.70
C ARG A 101 9.86 -3.21 -2.67
N VAL A 102 8.68 -2.65 -2.95
CA VAL A 102 8.00 -1.69 -2.07
C VAL A 102 6.78 -2.35 -1.43
N GLY A 103 6.82 -2.53 -0.12
CA GLY A 103 5.72 -3.09 0.66
C GLY A 103 4.82 -1.99 1.22
N HIS A 104 3.54 -1.99 0.83
CA HIS A 104 2.51 -1.13 1.39
C HIS A 104 1.58 -1.94 2.29
N LEU A 105 1.64 -1.71 3.61
CA LEU A 105 0.88 -2.51 4.58
C LEU A 105 -0.62 -2.20 4.59
N GLY A 106 -1.05 -1.10 3.97
CA GLY A 106 -2.44 -0.68 3.97
C GLY A 106 -2.87 -0.12 5.33
N LEU A 107 -3.93 -0.71 5.88
CA LEU A 107 -4.53 -0.35 7.16
C LEU A 107 -4.74 -1.62 7.99
N PRO A 108 -3.68 -2.26 8.51
CA PRO A 108 -3.85 -3.32 9.49
C PRO A 108 -4.35 -2.73 10.82
N SER A 109 -5.20 -3.46 11.56
CA SER A 109 -5.67 -3.04 12.88
C SER A 109 -4.74 -3.48 14.03
N ALA A 110 -3.83 -4.40 13.75
CA ALA A 110 -2.86 -4.96 14.69
C ALA A 110 -1.63 -5.47 13.91
N ALA A 111 -0.58 -5.91 14.60
CA ALA A 111 0.54 -6.58 13.98
C ALA A 111 0.06 -7.84 13.20
N PRO A 112 0.48 -8.04 11.94
CA PRO A 112 0.22 -9.28 11.22
C PRO A 112 0.88 -10.48 11.91
N SER A 113 0.34 -11.68 11.70
CA SER A 113 0.97 -12.90 12.22
C SER A 113 2.31 -13.17 11.51
N SER A 114 3.19 -13.95 12.15
CA SER A 114 4.47 -14.36 11.54
C SER A 114 4.28 -15.01 10.16
N ALA A 115 3.27 -15.86 10.00
CA ALA A 115 2.95 -16.50 8.71
C ALA A 115 2.53 -15.50 7.61
N VAL A 116 2.01 -14.33 7.99
CA VAL A 116 1.72 -13.24 7.05
C VAL A 116 3.00 -12.44 6.75
N LEU A 117 3.83 -12.20 7.77
CA LEU A 117 5.11 -11.52 7.58
C LEU A 117 6.08 -12.31 6.70
N GLU A 118 6.09 -13.64 6.80
CA GLU A 118 6.86 -14.54 5.92
C GLU A 118 6.43 -14.44 4.45
N GLN A 119 5.20 -14.02 4.16
CA GLN A 119 4.74 -13.74 2.79
C GLN A 119 5.13 -12.34 2.31
N LEU A 120 5.50 -11.45 3.23
CA LEU A 120 5.95 -10.08 2.98
C LEU A 120 7.48 -10.01 2.99
N ASP A 121 8.13 -10.99 2.38
CA ASP A 121 9.59 -11.15 2.41
C ASP A 121 10.30 -10.24 1.37
N ASP A 122 11.58 -9.99 1.63
CA ASP A 122 12.50 -9.21 0.80
C ASP A 122 11.97 -7.79 0.46
N ILE A 123 11.39 -7.08 1.43
CA ILE A 123 10.94 -5.70 1.22
C ILE A 123 12.13 -4.74 1.33
N ASP A 124 12.47 -4.03 0.25
CA ASP A 124 13.49 -2.97 0.30
C ASP A 124 12.96 -1.70 0.98
N ILE A 125 11.72 -1.32 0.65
CA ILE A 125 11.07 -0.11 1.17
C ILE A 125 9.72 -0.45 1.76
N LEU A 126 9.55 -0.21 3.05
CA LEU A 126 8.29 -0.44 3.75
C LEU A 126 7.55 0.88 3.96
N LEU A 127 6.32 0.96 3.45
CA LEU A 127 5.34 2.00 3.76
C LEU A 127 4.49 1.50 4.92
N VAL A 128 4.79 2.00 6.12
CA VAL A 128 4.21 1.53 7.38
C VAL A 128 3.24 2.57 7.92
N PRO A 129 1.96 2.25 8.15
CA PRO A 129 0.99 3.25 8.59
C PRO A 129 1.19 3.54 10.09
N VAL A 130 1.58 4.77 10.44
CA VAL A 130 1.75 5.21 11.84
C VAL A 130 0.84 6.39 12.18
N GLY A 131 0.14 6.32 13.32
CA GLY A 131 -0.66 7.47 13.78
C GLY A 131 -1.73 7.19 14.83
N GLY A 132 -1.98 5.92 15.18
CA GLY A 132 -3.03 5.52 16.11
C GLY A 132 -4.46 5.62 15.54
N HIS A 133 -5.45 5.20 16.34
CA HIS A 133 -6.87 5.07 15.97
C HIS A 133 -7.15 4.11 14.80
N ASN A 134 -7.06 4.60 13.57
CA ASN A 134 -7.29 3.85 12.33
C ASN A 134 -5.98 3.31 11.71
N SER A 135 -4.87 3.50 12.42
CA SER A 135 -3.52 3.11 12.04
C SER A 135 -2.82 2.42 13.20
N LEU A 136 -1.66 1.80 12.96
CA LEU A 136 -0.88 1.19 14.02
C LEU A 136 -0.39 2.22 15.04
N ALA A 137 -0.25 1.77 16.29
CA ALA A 137 0.51 2.49 17.31
C ALA A 137 1.99 2.51 16.93
N ALA A 138 2.70 3.58 17.30
CA ALA A 138 4.11 3.77 16.93
C ALA A 138 5.02 2.61 17.40
N THR A 139 4.76 2.04 18.58
CA THR A 139 5.50 0.88 19.07
C THR A 139 5.29 -0.36 18.19
N VAL A 140 4.04 -0.66 17.85
CA VAL A 140 3.70 -1.79 16.97
C VAL A 140 4.30 -1.60 15.58
N ALA A 141 4.27 -0.38 15.04
CA ALA A 141 4.89 -0.09 13.75
C ALA A 141 6.42 -0.27 13.79
N ALA A 142 7.09 0.15 14.87
CA ALA A 142 8.52 -0.05 15.05
C ALA A 142 8.90 -1.53 15.15
N ASP A 143 8.08 -2.34 15.84
CA ASP A 143 8.26 -3.79 15.92
C ASP A 143 8.13 -4.43 14.52
N LEU A 144 7.17 -3.99 13.70
CA LEU A 144 7.02 -4.48 12.32
C LEU A 144 8.18 -4.09 11.41
N VAL A 145 8.68 -2.86 11.51
CA VAL A 145 9.89 -2.45 10.77
C VAL A 145 11.06 -3.34 11.16
N THR A 146 11.20 -3.67 12.45
CA THR A 146 12.28 -4.56 12.92
C THR A 146 12.09 -6.00 12.41
N ALA A 147 10.85 -6.50 12.38
CA ALA A 147 10.55 -7.86 11.95
C ALA A 147 10.68 -8.07 10.44
N ILE A 148 10.35 -7.04 9.64
CA ILE A 148 10.45 -7.06 8.17
C ILE A 148 11.88 -6.72 7.71
N ASP A 149 12.65 -6.02 8.55
CA ASP A 149 14.03 -5.58 8.27
C ASP A 149 14.22 -4.87 6.91
N PRO A 150 13.38 -3.86 6.56
CA PRO A 150 13.52 -3.17 5.29
C PRO A 150 14.71 -2.22 5.32
N ARG A 151 15.30 -1.95 4.15
CA ARG A 151 16.38 -0.95 4.03
C ARG A 151 15.91 0.47 4.31
N ILE A 152 14.66 0.77 3.96
CA ILE A 152 14.02 2.06 4.18
C ILE A 152 12.62 1.84 4.75
N ALA A 153 12.26 2.55 5.81
CA ALA A 153 10.90 2.62 6.31
C ALA A 153 10.36 4.05 6.18
N ILE A 154 9.16 4.18 5.63
CA ILE A 154 8.42 5.44 5.51
C ILE A 154 7.15 5.31 6.36
N PRO A 155 7.06 6.01 7.51
CA PRO A 155 5.91 5.97 8.39
C PRO A 155 4.71 6.79 7.90
#